data_AF-A0A926ZSY8-F1
#
_entry.id   AF-A0A926ZSY8-F1
#
_cell.length_a   1.000
_cell.length_b   1.000
_cell.length_c   1.000
_cell.angle_alpha   90.00
_cell.angle_beta   90.00
_cell.angle_gamma   90.00
#
_symmetry.space_group_name_H-M   'P 1'
#
loop_
_entity.id
_entity.type
_entity.pdbx_description
1 polymer ?
#
loop_
_entity_poly.entity_id
_entity_poly.type
_entity_poly.pdbx_seq_one_letter_code
_entity_poly.pdbx_strand_id
1 'polypeptide(L)'
;MKQIIENVKQTIAQKEILWAHPIALELQKYHYSLAIQWAIECIQIYSSEIKSDKLSQLNKYIQQAVQEQNILTPSQCDEISREIWYLPEREEIQTAIARLWASIAAFRDGEEQGGIIETTRTVELLLPDISDRRLLDRYLEAAVRICEAYKSQN
;
A
#
# COMPACT_ATOMS: atom_id res chain seq x y z
N MET A 1 12.00 8.51 8.56
CA MET A 1 11.82 7.05 8.37
C MET A 1 12.28 6.17 9.52
N LYS A 2 13.60 5.97 9.80
CA LYS A 2 14.06 5.05 10.87
C LYS A 2 13.41 5.30 12.25
N GLN A 3 13.36 6.55 12.69
CA GLN A 3 12.67 6.93 13.94
C GLN A 3 11.16 6.62 13.91
N ILE A 4 10.51 6.82 12.77
CA ILE A 4 9.08 6.54 12.59
C ILE A 4 8.81 5.04 12.73
N ILE A 5 9.68 4.21 12.15
CA ILE A 5 9.57 2.76 12.23
C ILE A 5 9.74 2.27 13.68
N GLU A 6 10.70 2.82 14.42
CA GLU A 6 10.86 2.46 15.83
C GLU A 6 9.63 2.85 16.66
N ASN A 7 9.03 4.01 16.39
CA ASN A 7 7.75 4.39 17.01
C ASN A 7 6.62 3.44 16.61
N VAL A 8 6.52 3.08 15.33
CA VAL A 8 5.50 2.15 14.81
C VAL A 8 5.61 0.77 15.47
N LYS A 9 6.82 0.24 15.67
CA LYS A 9 7.02 -1.02 16.40
C LYS A 9 6.48 -0.96 17.83
N GLN A 10 6.60 0.18 18.51
CA GLN A 10 6.03 0.39 19.85
C GLN A 10 4.50 0.49 19.81
N THR A 11 3.96 1.28 18.88
CA THR A 11 2.52 1.42 18.60
C THR A 11 1.83 0.08 18.31
N ILE A 12 2.48 -0.76 17.50
CA ILE A 12 2.00 -2.11 17.17
C ILE A 12 2.00 -3.03 18.40
N ALA A 13 3.05 -2.95 19.24
CA ALA A 13 3.07 -3.70 20.50
C ALA A 13 1.90 -3.30 21.43
N GLN A 14 1.36 -2.09 21.26
CA GLN A 14 0.20 -1.58 21.98
C GLN A 14 -1.14 -1.85 21.26
N LYS A 15 -1.13 -2.52 20.10
CA LYS A 15 -2.30 -2.84 19.26
C LYS A 15 -3.11 -1.61 18.80
N GLU A 16 -2.44 -0.47 18.59
CA GLU A 16 -3.11 0.71 18.04
C GLU A 16 -3.45 0.51 16.55
N ILE A 17 -4.59 1.07 16.13
CA ILE A 17 -5.05 1.07 14.73
C ILE A 17 -4.30 2.17 13.96
N LEU A 18 -4.18 2.07 12.63
CA LEU A 18 -3.49 3.05 11.77
C LEU A 18 -1.97 3.06 11.93
N TRP A 19 -1.35 1.90 12.21
CA TRP A 19 0.11 1.79 12.36
C TRP A 19 0.85 2.16 11.07
N ALA A 20 0.24 1.91 9.92
CA ALA A 20 0.81 2.21 8.61
C ALA A 20 0.75 3.71 8.27
N HIS A 21 -0.13 4.47 8.93
CA HIS A 21 -0.39 5.88 8.64
C HIS A 21 0.84 6.79 8.74
N PRO A 22 1.62 6.80 9.84
CA PRO A 22 2.79 7.66 9.95
C PRO A 22 3.87 7.34 8.89
N ILE A 23 3.93 6.10 8.40
CA ILE A 23 4.85 5.70 7.31
C ILE A 23 4.36 6.25 5.98
N ALA A 24 3.07 6.03 5.64
CA ALA A 24 2.47 6.55 4.43
C ALA A 24 2.61 8.08 4.33
N LEU A 25 2.33 8.78 5.43
CA LEU A 25 2.46 10.24 5.53
C LEU A 25 3.90 10.70 5.30
N GLU A 26 4.89 10.02 5.90
CA GLU A 26 6.30 10.38 5.72
C GLU A 26 6.78 10.16 4.28
N LEU A 27 6.36 9.06 3.63
CA LEU A 27 6.70 8.81 2.23
C LEU A 27 6.07 9.86 1.31
N GLN A 28 4.81 10.22 1.55
CA GLN A 28 4.10 11.22 0.76
C GLN A 28 4.75 12.61 0.81
N LYS A 29 5.32 13.02 1.95
CA LYS A 29 6.04 14.31 2.08
C LYS A 29 7.15 14.49 1.04
N TYR A 30 7.76 13.40 0.59
CA TYR A 30 8.77 13.44 -0.47
C TYR A 30 8.10 13.44 -1.85
N HIS A 31 7.24 12.45 -2.10
CA HIS A 31 6.40 12.36 -3.28
C HIS A 31 5.33 11.28 -3.06
N TYR A 32 4.07 11.52 -3.46
CA TYR A 32 2.98 10.55 -3.24
C TYR A 32 3.27 9.17 -3.85
N SER A 33 4.01 9.11 -4.96
CA SER A 33 4.37 7.86 -5.62
C SER A 33 5.22 6.94 -4.73
N LEU A 34 5.93 7.47 -3.71
CA LEU A 34 6.66 6.64 -2.77
C LEU A 34 5.73 5.88 -1.82
N ALA A 35 4.62 6.52 -1.42
CA ALA A 35 3.58 5.88 -0.60
C ALA A 35 2.87 4.78 -1.40
N ILE A 36 2.56 5.04 -2.68
CA ILE A 36 2.02 4.04 -3.59
C ILE A 36 3.01 2.89 -3.84
N GLN A 37 4.29 3.20 -4.10
CA GLN A 37 5.32 2.19 -4.29
C GLN A 37 5.43 1.27 -3.08
N TRP A 38 5.40 1.84 -1.87
CA TRP A 38 5.42 1.07 -0.65
C TRP A 38 4.23 0.12 -0.53
N ALA A 39 3.01 0.60 -0.81
CA ALA A 39 1.82 -0.26 -0.82
C ALA A 39 1.92 -1.40 -1.85
N ILE A 40 2.43 -1.12 -3.06
CA ILE A 40 2.67 -2.15 -4.09
C ILE A 40 3.67 -3.20 -3.59
N GLU A 41 4.77 -2.79 -2.97
CA GLU A 41 5.77 -3.72 -2.44
C GLU A 41 5.22 -4.58 -1.30
N CYS A 42 4.39 -4.01 -0.41
CA CYS A 42 3.68 -4.78 0.61
C CYS A 42 2.76 -5.84 -0.02
N ILE A 43 2.03 -5.50 -1.09
CA ILE A 43 1.20 -6.46 -1.84
C ILE A 43 2.07 -7.57 -2.42
N GLN A 44 3.20 -7.24 -3.04
CA GLN A 44 4.11 -8.24 -3.63
C GLN A 44 4.72 -9.16 -2.57
N ILE A 45 5.11 -8.62 -1.41
CA ILE A 45 5.59 -9.38 -0.27
C ILE A 45 4.50 -10.35 0.22
N TYR A 46 3.29 -9.84 0.50
CA TYR A 46 2.13 -10.65 0.92
C TYR A 46 1.86 -11.79 -0.08
N SER A 47 1.84 -11.44 -1.38
CA SER A 47 1.61 -12.36 -2.48
C SER A 47 2.63 -13.49 -2.57
N SER A 48 3.88 -13.22 -2.17
CA SER A 48 4.95 -14.22 -2.17
C SER A 48 4.85 -15.20 -1.01
N GLU A 49 4.23 -14.79 0.10
CA GLU A 49 4.12 -15.59 1.32
C GLU A 49 2.79 -16.37 1.40
N ILE A 50 1.73 -15.87 0.77
CA ILE A 50 0.39 -16.46 0.80
C ILE A 50 0.01 -16.93 -0.61
N LYS A 51 -0.09 -18.25 -0.78
CA LYS A 51 -0.62 -18.85 -2.02
C LYS A 51 -2.14 -18.73 -2.02
N SER A 52 -2.67 -17.81 -2.83
CA SER A 52 -4.11 -17.70 -3.10
C SER A 52 -4.36 -17.72 -4.61
N ASP A 53 -5.26 -18.58 -5.06
CA ASP A 53 -5.66 -18.66 -6.47
C ASP A 53 -6.30 -17.34 -6.94
N LYS A 54 -7.00 -16.62 -6.03
CA LYS A 54 -7.57 -15.30 -6.32
C LYS A 54 -6.49 -14.24 -6.55
N LEU A 55 -5.34 -14.38 -5.89
CA LEU A 55 -4.21 -13.47 -6.08
C LEU A 55 -3.65 -13.55 -7.50
N SER A 56 -3.63 -14.75 -8.09
CA SER A 56 -3.20 -14.93 -9.49
C SER A 56 -4.08 -14.16 -10.49
N GLN A 57 -5.37 -14.02 -10.19
CA GLN A 57 -6.34 -13.26 -11.02
C GLN A 57 -6.13 -11.74 -10.88
N LEU A 58 -5.54 -11.30 -9.78
CA LEU A 58 -5.30 -9.88 -9.48
C LEU A 58 -3.92 -9.39 -9.94
N ASN A 59 -3.04 -10.29 -10.35
CA ASN A 59 -1.71 -9.95 -10.86
C ASN A 59 -1.75 -8.90 -11.98
N LYS A 60 -2.77 -8.92 -12.85
CA LYS A 60 -2.94 -7.91 -13.89
C LYS A 60 -3.02 -6.50 -13.30
N TYR A 61 -3.80 -6.31 -12.22
CA TYR A 61 -4.01 -4.99 -11.61
C TYR A 61 -2.78 -4.54 -10.81
N ILE A 62 -2.04 -5.47 -10.20
CA ILE A 62 -0.79 -5.16 -9.49
C ILE A 62 0.27 -4.71 -10.50
N GLN A 63 0.45 -5.44 -11.61
CA GLN A 63 1.39 -5.07 -12.66
C GLN A 63 1.00 -3.75 -13.33
N GLN A 64 -0.29 -3.55 -13.57
CA GLN A 64 -0.81 -2.31 -14.11
C GLN A 64 -0.56 -1.12 -13.17
N ALA A 65 -0.68 -1.29 -11.84
CA ALA A 65 -0.34 -0.24 -10.87
C ALA A 65 1.15 0.13 -10.91
N VAL A 66 2.04 -0.83 -11.14
CA VAL A 66 3.48 -0.57 -11.32
C VAL A 66 3.75 0.23 -12.60
N GLN A 67 3.12 -0.15 -13.71
CA GLN A 67 3.46 0.34 -15.04
C GLN A 67 2.70 1.62 -15.43
N GLU A 68 1.44 1.74 -15.01
CA GLU A 68 0.49 2.70 -15.58
C GLU A 68 -0.08 3.69 -14.57
N GLN A 69 0.29 3.61 -13.28
CA GLN A 69 -0.24 4.53 -12.24
C GLN A 69 -0.10 6.02 -12.59
N ASN A 70 0.97 6.40 -13.31
CA ASN A 70 1.24 7.78 -13.72
C ASN A 70 0.68 8.13 -15.11
N ILE A 71 0.10 7.15 -15.83
CA ILE A 71 -0.34 7.27 -17.22
C ILE A 71 -1.86 7.41 -17.32
N LEU A 72 -2.61 6.64 -16.53
CA LEU A 72 -4.08 6.59 -16.59
C LEU A 72 -4.69 7.95 -16.22
N THR A 73 -6.01 8.14 -16.13
CA THR A 73 -6.64 9.31 -15.49
C THR A 73 -7.14 8.94 -14.10
N PRO A 74 -7.44 9.90 -13.19
CA PRO A 74 -8.08 9.58 -11.92
C PRO A 74 -9.34 8.72 -12.10
N SER A 75 -10.19 9.09 -13.07
CA SER A 75 -11.42 8.34 -13.39
C SER A 75 -11.16 6.89 -13.83
N GLN A 76 -10.10 6.65 -14.60
CA GLN A 76 -9.71 5.29 -15.01
C GLN A 76 -9.20 4.48 -13.81
N CYS A 77 -8.45 5.11 -12.89
CA CYS A 77 -8.03 4.47 -11.65
C CYS A 77 -9.24 4.10 -10.76
N ASP A 78 -10.26 4.97 -10.68
CA ASP A 78 -11.51 4.69 -9.96
C ASP A 78 -12.35 3.58 -10.61
N GLU A 79 -12.36 3.50 -11.94
CA GLU A 79 -12.98 2.39 -12.66
C GLU A 79 -12.32 1.06 -12.30
N ILE A 80 -10.99 1.00 -12.30
CA ILE A 80 -10.25 -0.21 -11.90
C ILE A 80 -10.53 -0.56 -10.43
N SER A 81 -10.50 0.44 -9.55
CA SER A 81 -10.84 0.26 -8.13
C SER A 81 -12.22 -0.37 -7.94
N ARG A 82 -13.23 0.16 -8.63
CA ARG A 82 -14.61 -0.36 -8.59
C ARG A 82 -14.71 -1.75 -9.19
N GLU A 83 -14.07 -2.01 -10.33
CA GLU A 83 -14.05 -3.34 -10.96
C GLU A 83 -13.59 -4.41 -9.96
N ILE A 84 -12.50 -4.14 -9.24
CA ILE A 84 -11.96 -5.05 -8.22
C ILE A 84 -12.87 -5.13 -7.00
N TRP A 85 -13.41 -3.99 -6.55
CA TRP A 85 -14.25 -3.89 -5.36
C TRP A 85 -15.52 -4.75 -5.44
N TYR A 86 -16.09 -4.88 -6.64
CA TYR A 86 -17.31 -5.62 -6.91
C TYR A 86 -17.09 -7.05 -7.43
N LEU A 87 -15.86 -7.57 -7.40
CA LEU A 87 -15.62 -8.99 -7.69
C LEU A 87 -16.36 -9.89 -6.67
N PRO A 88 -16.93 -11.02 -7.12
CA PRO A 88 -17.61 -11.97 -6.23
C PRO A 88 -16.61 -12.60 -5.23
N GLU A 89 -17.12 -13.01 -4.08
CA GLU A 89 -16.35 -13.71 -3.02
C GLU A 89 -15.09 -12.94 -2.57
N ARG A 90 -15.23 -11.62 -2.41
CA ARG A 90 -14.13 -10.70 -2.13
C ARG A 90 -13.37 -11.03 -0.83
N GLU A 91 -12.07 -11.20 -0.94
CA GLU A 91 -11.12 -11.34 0.16
C GLU A 91 -10.42 -10.01 0.50
N GLU A 92 -9.66 -10.01 1.59
CA GLU A 92 -8.88 -8.85 2.05
C GLU A 92 -7.89 -8.38 0.98
N ILE A 93 -7.26 -9.30 0.24
CA ILE A 93 -6.32 -8.95 -0.84
C ILE A 93 -6.99 -8.19 -1.99
N GLN A 94 -8.20 -8.56 -2.39
CA GLN A 94 -8.96 -7.82 -3.41
C GLN A 94 -9.34 -6.44 -2.89
N THR A 95 -9.73 -6.36 -1.61
CA THR A 95 -10.03 -5.09 -0.94
C THR A 95 -8.78 -4.19 -0.91
N ALA A 96 -7.61 -4.75 -0.58
CA ALA A 96 -6.35 -4.01 -0.55
C ALA A 96 -5.99 -3.46 -1.94
N ILE A 97 -6.09 -4.26 -3.00
CA ILE A 97 -5.77 -3.81 -4.36
C ILE A 97 -6.79 -2.79 -4.87
N ALA A 98 -8.08 -2.94 -4.56
CA ALA A 98 -9.07 -1.91 -4.88
C ALA A 98 -8.74 -0.57 -4.19
N ARG A 99 -8.37 -0.62 -2.90
CA ARG A 99 -7.94 0.58 -2.15
C ARG A 99 -6.64 1.18 -2.67
N LEU A 100 -5.71 0.37 -3.15
CA LEU A 100 -4.52 0.86 -3.86
C LEU A 100 -4.92 1.73 -5.05
N TRP A 101 -5.85 1.24 -5.88
CA TRP A 101 -6.33 1.99 -7.04
C TRP A 101 -7.11 3.24 -6.68
N ALA A 102 -7.93 3.20 -5.62
CA ALA A 102 -8.58 4.39 -5.07
C ALA A 102 -7.54 5.41 -4.56
N SER A 103 -6.45 4.95 -3.94
CA SER A 103 -5.36 5.79 -3.51
C SER A 103 -4.65 6.48 -4.67
N ILE A 104 -4.40 5.75 -5.76
CA ILE A 104 -3.80 6.32 -6.99
C ILE A 104 -4.74 7.36 -7.58
N ALA A 105 -6.04 7.08 -7.68
CA ALA A 105 -7.03 8.03 -8.16
C ALA A 105 -7.02 9.33 -7.33
N ALA A 106 -7.12 9.20 -6.00
CA ALA A 106 -7.16 10.33 -5.07
C ALA A 106 -5.90 11.22 -5.17
N PHE A 107 -4.70 10.63 -5.14
CA PHE A 107 -3.47 11.42 -5.30
C PHE A 107 -3.41 12.17 -6.62
N ARG A 108 -3.95 11.57 -7.69
CA ARG A 108 -3.92 12.17 -9.02
C ARG A 108 -5.00 13.21 -9.25
N ASP A 109 -6.06 13.19 -8.45
CA ASP A 109 -7.05 14.26 -8.37
C ASP A 109 -6.64 15.39 -7.40
N GLY A 110 -5.49 15.25 -6.72
CA GLY A 110 -5.00 16.22 -5.73
C GLY A 110 -5.59 16.03 -4.33
N GLU A 111 -6.38 14.98 -4.09
CA GLU A 111 -6.92 14.61 -2.78
C GLU A 111 -5.89 13.87 -1.93
N GLU A 112 -4.84 14.58 -1.49
CA GLU A 112 -3.70 13.98 -0.77
C GLU A 112 -4.12 13.19 0.47
N GLN A 113 -5.06 13.73 1.26
CA GLN A 113 -5.56 13.04 2.46
C GLN A 113 -6.28 11.74 2.12
N GLY A 114 -7.09 11.75 1.05
CA GLY A 114 -7.77 10.56 0.54
C GLY A 114 -6.77 9.50 0.12
N GLY A 115 -5.75 9.90 -0.64
CA GLY A 115 -4.66 9.03 -1.06
C GLY A 115 -3.92 8.40 0.14
N ILE A 116 -3.56 9.19 1.15
CA ILE A 116 -2.87 8.66 2.34
C ILE A 116 -3.75 7.66 3.10
N ILE A 117 -5.03 7.95 3.28
CA ILE A 117 -5.97 7.05 3.99
C ILE A 117 -6.09 5.72 3.24
N GLU A 118 -6.25 5.76 1.92
CA GLU A 118 -6.41 4.56 1.12
C GLU A 118 -5.11 3.75 1.01
N THR A 119 -3.95 4.41 0.92
CA THR A 119 -2.63 3.76 1.07
C THR A 119 -2.50 3.07 2.42
N THR A 120 -2.84 3.76 3.51
CA THR A 120 -2.77 3.22 4.88
C THR A 120 -3.59 1.95 4.98
N ARG A 121 -4.86 2.01 4.57
CA ARG A 121 -5.78 0.86 4.62
C ARG A 121 -5.33 -0.29 3.73
N THR A 122 -4.73 0.00 2.58
CA THR A 122 -4.15 -1.02 1.70
C THR A 122 -3.11 -1.86 2.46
N VAL A 123 -2.16 -1.20 3.14
CA VAL A 123 -1.10 -1.91 3.86
C VAL A 123 -1.62 -2.65 5.09
N GLU A 124 -2.56 -2.07 5.84
CA GLU A 124 -3.11 -2.73 7.02
C GLU A 124 -3.92 -3.99 6.69
N LEU A 125 -4.64 -4.01 5.57
CA LEU A 125 -5.33 -5.19 5.08
C LEU A 125 -4.37 -6.33 4.69
N LEU A 126 -3.09 -6.02 4.47
CA LEU A 126 -2.06 -7.00 4.13
C LEU A 126 -1.29 -7.48 5.37
N LEU A 127 -1.71 -7.11 6.58
CA LEU A 127 -1.19 -7.62 7.84
C LEU A 127 -2.34 -8.02 8.77
N PRO A 128 -3.11 -9.08 8.44
CA PRO A 128 -4.30 -9.46 9.19
C PRO A 128 -3.99 -9.88 10.63
N ASP A 129 -2.82 -10.48 10.87
CA ASP A 129 -2.27 -10.66 12.22
C ASP A 129 -1.08 -9.72 12.42
N ILE A 130 -1.31 -8.67 13.22
CA ILE A 130 -0.27 -7.69 13.58
C ILE A 130 0.89 -8.31 14.40
N SER A 131 0.70 -9.53 14.90
CA SER A 131 1.72 -10.31 15.60
C SER A 131 2.66 -11.04 14.65
N ASP A 132 2.35 -11.09 13.34
CA ASP A 132 3.27 -11.61 12.32
C ASP A 132 4.44 -10.65 12.11
N ARG A 133 5.41 -10.77 13.02
CA ARG A 133 6.61 -9.94 13.03
C ARG A 133 7.43 -10.10 11.76
N ARG A 134 7.42 -11.29 11.14
CA ARG A 134 8.20 -11.53 9.93
C ARG A 134 7.65 -10.69 8.79
N LEU A 135 6.33 -10.75 8.58
CA LEU A 135 5.68 -10.00 7.51
C LEU A 135 5.76 -8.49 7.77
N LEU A 136 5.52 -8.08 9.01
CA LEU A 136 5.66 -6.69 9.43
C LEU A 136 7.08 -6.15 9.19
N ASP A 137 8.12 -6.85 9.63
CA ASP A 137 9.51 -6.39 9.48
C ASP A 137 9.85 -6.17 8.00
N ARG A 138 9.40 -7.07 7.10
CA ARG A 138 9.57 -6.88 5.64
C ARG A 138 8.87 -5.63 5.10
N TYR A 139 7.68 -5.31 5.60
CA TYR A 139 6.96 -4.08 5.21
C TYR A 139 7.68 -2.83 5.69
N LEU A 140 8.22 -2.85 6.92
CA LEU A 140 8.98 -1.75 7.49
C LEU A 140 10.32 -1.55 6.76
N GLU A 141 11.02 -2.64 6.44
CA GLU A 141 12.25 -2.64 5.64
C GLU A 141 12.02 -2.05 4.24
N ALA A 142 10.90 -2.39 3.59
CA ALA A 142 10.53 -1.81 2.30
C ALA A 142 10.40 -0.28 2.40
N ALA A 143 9.72 0.24 3.43
CA ALA A 143 9.60 1.68 3.64
C ALA A 143 10.95 2.38 3.87
N VAL A 144 11.87 1.77 4.63
CA VAL A 144 13.24 2.29 4.80
C VAL A 144 13.94 2.38 3.45
N ARG A 145 13.96 1.25 2.72
CA ARG A 145 14.69 1.12 1.46
C ARG A 145 14.20 2.14 0.43
N ILE A 146 12.88 2.31 0.28
CA ILE A 146 12.28 3.29 -0.63
C ILE A 146 12.70 4.72 -0.23
N CYS A 147 12.59 5.06 1.05
CA CYS A 147 12.95 6.40 1.54
C CYS A 147 14.45 6.71 1.37
N GLU A 148 15.33 5.75 1.66
CA GLU A 148 16.78 5.90 1.51
C GLU A 148 17.21 5.97 0.04
N ALA A 149 16.58 5.17 -0.84
CA ALA A 149 16.81 5.24 -2.28
C ALA A 149 16.45 6.62 -2.85
N TYR A 150 15.30 7.18 -2.46
CA TYR A 150 14.90 8.52 -2.89
C TYR A 150 15.89 9.61 -2.44
N LYS A 151 16.31 9.57 -1.16
CA LYS A 151 17.28 10.52 -0.58
C LYS A 151 18.69 10.42 -1.13
N SER A 152 19.06 9.28 -1.69
CA SER A 152 20.39 9.10 -2.31
C SER A 152 20.44 9.67 -3.73
N GLN A 153 19.28 9.86 -4.35
CA GLN A 153 19.12 10.33 -5.73
C GLN A 153 18.79 11.83 -5.83
N ASN A 154 18.44 12.49 -4.72
CA ASN A 154 18.05 13.90 -4.63
C ASN A 154 18.75 14.57 -3.44
#